data_AF-A0A6N2EF59-F1
#
_entry.id   AF-A0A6N2EF59-F1
#
_cell.length_a   1.000
_cell.length_b   1.000
_cell.length_c   1.000
_cell.angle_alpha   90.00
_cell.angle_beta   90.00
_cell.angle_gamma   90.00
#
_symmetry.space_group_name_H-M   'P 1'
#
loop_
_entity.id
_entity.type
_entity.pdbx_description
1 polymer ?
#
loop_
_entity_poly.entity_id
_entity_poly.type
_entity_poly.pdbx_seq_one_letter_code
_entity_poly.pdbx_strand_id
1 'polypeptide(L)'
;MAFAFEKLRVYQRAVGFADDVCSLTRELPRGYFFLADQLNRASLSIAANIAEGNGRFTMADRRNFFGIARGSVQECVPLLELALRQGLVSPERHAELKAELQEIAKMLSGLINGVQKRAV
;
A
#
# COMPACT_ATOMS: atom_id res chain seq x y z
N MET A 1 -16.47 -20.55 0.40
CA MET A 1 -15.28 -20.43 1.25
C MET A 1 -14.88 -18.96 1.23
N ALA A 2 -14.78 -18.29 2.38
CA ALA A 2 -14.49 -16.85 2.43
C ALA A 2 -13.00 -16.58 2.22
N PHE A 3 -12.64 -15.45 1.60
CA PHE A 3 -11.26 -15.03 1.41
C PHE A 3 -10.67 -14.57 2.75
N ALA A 4 -9.83 -15.41 3.37
CA ALA A 4 -9.35 -15.16 4.74
C ALA A 4 -8.60 -13.82 4.92
N PHE A 5 -7.99 -13.30 3.86
CA PHE A 5 -7.28 -12.01 3.89
C PHE A 5 -8.20 -10.82 4.08
N GLU A 6 -9.49 -10.92 3.75
CA GLU A 6 -10.47 -9.83 3.91
C GLU A 6 -10.68 -9.45 5.38
N LYS A 7 -10.34 -10.35 6.30
CA LYS A 7 -10.36 -10.10 7.76
C LYS A 7 -9.12 -9.37 8.27
N LEU A 8 -8.07 -9.24 7.46
CA LEU A 8 -6.87 -8.52 7.86
C LEU A 8 -7.14 -7.02 7.82
N ARG A 9 -7.04 -6.35 8.98
CA ARG A 9 -7.20 -4.90 9.04
C ARG A 9 -6.22 -4.15 8.12
N VAL A 10 -5.01 -4.67 7.93
CA VAL A 10 -4.03 -4.06 7.01
C VAL A 10 -4.47 -4.16 5.55
N TYR A 11 -5.18 -5.23 5.17
CA TYR A 11 -5.74 -5.36 3.83
C TYR A 11 -6.85 -4.32 3.60
N GLN A 12 -7.78 -4.20 4.55
CA GLN A 12 -8.88 -3.22 4.47
C GLN A 12 -8.35 -1.79 4.34
N ARG A 13 -7.32 -1.45 5.13
CA ARG A 13 -6.62 -0.16 5.05
C ARG A 13 -5.91 0.05 3.72
N ALA A 14 -5.23 -0.97 3.20
CA ALA A 14 -4.56 -0.90 1.90
C ALA A 14 -5.55 -0.68 0.75
N VAL A 15 -6.73 -1.30 0.78
CA VAL A 15 -7.81 -1.06 -0.19
C VAL A 15 -8.34 0.37 -0.07
N GLY A 16 -8.60 0.85 1.15
CA GLY A 16 -9.03 2.23 1.39
C GLY A 16 -8.01 3.25 0.88
N PHE A 17 -6.72 3.02 1.15
CA PHE A 17 -5.64 3.85 0.64
C PHE A 17 -5.59 3.86 -0.90
N ALA A 18 -5.79 2.70 -1.55
CA ALA A 18 -5.83 2.63 -3.01
C ALA A 18 -7.03 3.39 -3.60
N ASP A 19 -8.20 3.33 -2.95
CA ASP A 19 -9.39 4.08 -3.36
C ASP A 19 -9.19 5.61 -3.21
N ASP A 20 -8.58 6.03 -2.10
CA ASP A 20 -8.18 7.41 -1.87
C ASP A 20 -7.21 7.93 -2.96
N VAL A 21 -6.24 7.10 -3.35
CA VAL A 21 -5.28 7.39 -4.43
C VAL A 21 -5.98 7.42 -5.79
N CYS A 22 -6.88 6.50 -6.09
CA CYS A 22 -7.67 6.51 -7.32
C CYS A 22 -8.56 7.76 -7.42
N SER A 23 -9.08 8.24 -6.29
CA SER A 23 -9.85 9.49 -6.23
C SER A 23 -8.96 10.70 -6.47
N LEU A 24 -7.82 10.80 -5.77
CA LEU A 24 -6.83 11.86 -5.99
C LEU A 24 -6.34 11.92 -7.45
N THR A 25 -5.99 10.76 -8.03
CA THR A 25 -5.39 10.70 -9.36
C THR A 25 -6.35 11.00 -10.50
N ARG A 26 -7.66 10.81 -10.28
CA ARG A 26 -8.72 11.20 -11.24
C ARG A 26 -8.85 12.71 -11.40
N GLU A 27 -8.46 13.47 -10.38
CA GLU A 27 -8.57 14.94 -10.37
C GLU A 27 -7.32 15.63 -10.93
N LEU A 28 -6.27 14.88 -11.24
CA LEU A 28 -5.03 15.44 -11.76
C LEU A 28 -5.23 16.08 -13.14
N PRO A 29 -4.60 17.24 -13.41
CA PRO A 29 -4.67 17.87 -14.71
C PRO A 29 -3.96 17.02 -15.78
N ARG A 30 -4.29 17.29 -17.05
CA ARG A 30 -3.61 16.66 -18.19
C ARG A 30 -2.10 16.89 -18.11
N GLY A 31 -1.33 15.85 -18.45
CA GLY A 31 0.14 15.88 -18.41
C GLY A 31 0.76 15.07 -17.26
N TYR A 32 -0.02 14.67 -16.26
CA TYR A 32 0.47 13.91 -15.10
C TYR A 32 0.12 12.41 -15.12
N PHE A 33 -0.23 11.87 -16.29
CA PHE A 33 -0.58 10.44 -16.43
C PHE A 33 0.50 9.51 -15.90
N PHE A 34 1.78 9.84 -16.12
CA PHE A 34 2.90 9.06 -15.60
C PHE A 34 2.88 8.94 -14.07
N LEU A 35 2.56 10.03 -13.37
CA LEU A 35 2.50 10.06 -11.91
C LEU A 35 1.25 9.34 -11.39
N ALA A 36 0.12 9.57 -12.05
CA ALA A 36 -1.15 8.90 -11.76
C ALA A 36 -1.02 7.37 -11.89
N ASP A 37 -0.43 6.89 -13.00
CA ASP A 37 -0.23 5.45 -13.26
C ASP A 37 0.66 4.82 -12.19
N GLN A 38 1.83 5.42 -11.92
CA GLN A 38 2.76 4.89 -10.93
C GLN A 38 2.13 4.83 -9.53
N LEU A 39 1.41 5.89 -9.12
CA LEU A 39 0.81 5.95 -7.80
C LEU A 39 -0.37 4.97 -7.65
N ASN A 40 -1.21 4.83 -8.67
CA ASN A 40 -2.29 3.84 -8.69
C ASN A 40 -1.73 2.41 -8.66
N ARG A 41 -0.71 2.10 -9.45
CA ARG A 41 -0.10 0.77 -9.48
C ARG A 41 0.57 0.42 -8.16
N ALA A 42 1.35 1.34 -7.58
CA ALA A 42 2.00 1.13 -6.30
C ALA A 42 0.96 0.93 -5.18
N SER A 43 -0.08 1.77 -5.10
CA SER A 43 -1.12 1.65 -4.07
C SER A 43 -1.92 0.34 -4.16
N LEU A 44 -2.35 -0.05 -5.36
CA LEU A 44 -3.04 -1.32 -5.61
C LEU A 44 -2.15 -2.54 -5.28
N SER A 45 -0.85 -2.45 -5.60
CA SER A 45 0.12 -3.51 -5.32
C SER A 45 0.20 -3.86 -3.83
N ILE A 46 0.00 -2.91 -2.93
CA ILE A 46 -0.02 -3.15 -1.48
C ILE A 46 -1.11 -4.16 -1.13
N ALA A 47 -2.36 -3.90 -1.53
CA ALA A 47 -3.50 -4.77 -1.22
C ALA A 47 -3.38 -6.12 -1.93
N ALA A 48 -2.96 -6.13 -3.20
CA ALA A 48 -2.78 -7.34 -4.00
C ALA A 48 -1.75 -8.29 -3.36
N ASN A 49 -0.59 -7.77 -2.95
CA ASN A 49 0.45 -8.57 -2.32
C ASN A 49 0.08 -9.04 -0.90
N ILE A 50 -0.75 -8.29 -0.15
CA ILE A 50 -1.29 -8.79 1.13
C ILE A 50 -2.21 -10.00 0.89
N ALA A 51 -3.12 -9.90 -0.08
CA ALA A 51 -4.06 -10.96 -0.40
C ALA A 51 -3.32 -12.22 -0.90
N GLU A 52 -2.39 -12.03 -1.84
CA GLU A 52 -1.59 -13.12 -2.40
C GLU A 52 -0.69 -13.76 -1.34
N GLY A 53 0.01 -12.94 -0.55
CA GLY A 53 0.85 -13.40 0.55
C GLY A 53 0.07 -14.25 1.55
N ASN A 54 -1.10 -13.81 1.99
CA ASN A 54 -1.93 -14.57 2.93
C ASN A 54 -2.38 -15.94 2.38
N GLY A 55 -2.49 -16.08 1.06
CA GLY A 55 -2.83 -17.34 0.38
C GLY A 55 -1.65 -18.33 0.24
N ARG A 56 -0.40 -17.92 0.49
CA ARG A 56 0.76 -18.80 0.31
C ARG A 56 0.81 -19.91 1.36
N PHE A 57 1.38 -21.07 0.99
CA PHE A 57 1.48 -22.23 1.87
C PHE A 57 2.66 -22.13 2.84
N THR A 58 3.81 -21.65 2.36
CA THR A 58 5.03 -21.57 3.17
C THR A 58 5.14 -20.23 3.90
N MET A 59 5.73 -20.24 5.09
CA MET A 59 6.00 -19.00 5.84
C MET A 59 7.00 -18.09 5.11
N ALA A 60 7.96 -18.68 4.39
CA ALA A 60 8.93 -17.92 3.59
C ALA A 60 8.25 -17.13 2.46
N ASP A 61 7.36 -17.76 1.69
CA ASP A 61 6.63 -17.09 0.62
C ASP A 61 5.69 -16.01 1.17
N ARG A 62 4.94 -16.32 2.24
CA ARG A 62 4.09 -15.32 2.93
C ARG A 62 4.89 -14.06 3.28
N ARG A 63 6.07 -14.25 3.87
CA ARG A 63 6.97 -13.16 4.25
C ARG A 63 7.44 -12.37 3.03
N ASN A 64 7.80 -13.04 1.95
CA ASN A 64 8.25 -12.39 0.72
C ASN A 64 7.17 -11.44 0.17
N PHE A 65 5.93 -11.92 0.03
CA PHE A 65 4.80 -11.11 -0.43
C PHE A 65 4.49 -9.93 0.49
N PHE A 66 4.52 -10.11 1.81
CA PHE A 66 4.37 -8.98 2.74
C PHE A 66 5.54 -7.99 2.64
N GLY A 67 6.74 -8.47 2.32
CA GLY A 67 7.90 -7.65 1.98
C GLY A 67 7.68 -6.81 0.73
N ILE A 68 7.12 -7.40 -0.33
CA ILE A 68 6.77 -6.70 -1.57
C ILE A 68 5.69 -5.63 -1.30
N ALA A 69 4.63 -5.98 -0.56
CA ALA A 69 3.60 -5.01 -0.15
C ALA A 69 4.22 -3.81 0.60
N ARG A 70 5.20 -4.06 1.47
CA ARG A 70 5.93 -3.01 2.19
C ARG A 70 6.84 -2.19 1.26
N GLY A 71 7.41 -2.80 0.23
CA GLY A 71 8.13 -2.11 -0.84
C GLY A 71 7.21 -1.13 -1.58
N SER A 72 6.01 -1.58 -1.98
CA SER A 72 5.03 -0.70 -2.63
C SER A 72 4.55 0.45 -1.75
N VAL A 73 4.46 0.27 -0.42
CA VAL A 73 4.26 1.39 0.52
C VAL A 73 5.38 2.42 0.40
N GLN A 74 6.64 1.98 0.32
CA GLN A 74 7.79 2.88 0.17
C GLN A 74 7.79 3.60 -1.18
N GLU A 75 7.30 2.96 -2.25
CA GLU A 75 7.16 3.57 -3.58
C GLU A 75 6.12 4.69 -3.61
N CYS A 76 5.01 4.55 -2.86
CA CYS A 76 3.99 5.60 -2.80
C CYS A 76 4.50 6.92 -2.17
N VAL A 77 5.43 6.85 -1.22
CA VAL A 77 5.94 8.03 -0.49
C VAL A 77 6.57 9.09 -1.41
N PRO A 78 7.58 8.79 -2.26
CA PRO A 78 8.16 9.77 -3.16
C PRO A 78 7.19 10.23 -4.26
N LEU A 79 6.24 9.39 -4.67
CA LEU A 79 5.22 9.77 -5.65
C LEU A 79 4.24 10.81 -5.07
N LEU A 80 3.80 10.63 -3.82
CA LEU A 80 2.98 11.62 -3.11
C LEU A 80 3.76 12.91 -2.82
N GLU A 81 5.04 12.82 -2.48
CA GLU A 81 5.90 13.99 -2.29
C GLU A 81 6.05 14.78 -3.60
N LEU A 82 6.22 14.10 -4.74
CA LEU A 82 6.25 14.76 -6.04
C LEU A 82 4.91 15.42 -6.36
N ALA A 83 3.78 14.76 -6.07
CA ALA A 83 2.46 15.36 -6.24
C ALA A 83 2.32 16.64 -5.41
N LEU A 84 2.78 16.65 -4.16
CA LEU A 84 2.75 17.83 -3.30
C LEU A 84 3.57 18.98 -3.89
N ARG A 85 4.82 18.69 -4.30
CA ARG A 85 5.73 19.72 -4.87
C ARG A 85 5.22 20.34 -6.15
N GLN A 86 4.47 19.57 -6.93
CA GLN A 86 3.83 20.03 -8.16
C GLN A 86 2.48 20.72 -7.90
N GLY A 87 2.06 20.89 -6.64
CA GLY A 87 0.79 21.52 -6.27
C GLY A 87 -0.45 20.69 -6.64
N LEU A 88 -0.28 19.37 -6.82
CA LEU A 88 -1.34 18.45 -7.25
C LEU A 88 -2.15 17.85 -6.10
N VAL A 89 -1.66 18.00 -4.88
CA VAL A 89 -2.33 17.58 -3.65
C VAL A 89 -2.04 18.62 -2.58
N SER A 90 -3.02 18.90 -1.72
CA SER A 90 -2.82 19.85 -0.63
C SER A 90 -1.85 19.29 0.42
N PRO A 91 -1.16 20.14 1.19
CA PRO A 91 -0.29 19.70 2.29
C PRO A 91 -1.01 18.81 3.32
N GLU A 92 -2.27 19.13 3.62
CA GLU A 92 -3.12 18.39 4.56
C GLU A 92 -3.41 17.00 4.03
N ARG A 93 -3.90 16.91 2.78
CA ARG A 93 -4.22 15.63 2.15
C ARG A 93 -2.97 14.77 1.95
N HIS A 94 -1.83 15.38 1.62
CA HIS A 94 -0.55 14.70 1.57
C HIS A 94 -0.16 14.12 2.94
N ALA A 95 -0.31 14.90 4.02
CA ALA A 95 0.00 14.44 5.37
C ALA A 95 -0.89 13.28 5.81
N GLU A 96 -2.19 13.33 5.50
CA GLU A 96 -3.15 12.23 5.75
C GLU A 96 -2.72 10.93 5.03
N LEU A 97 -2.48 11.01 3.72
CA LEU A 97 -2.09 9.85 2.91
C LEU A 97 -0.75 9.27 3.38
N LYS A 98 0.20 10.12 3.76
CA LYS A 98 1.49 9.71 4.30
C LYS A 98 1.35 9.04 5.67
N ALA A 99 0.47 9.54 6.53
CA ALA A 99 0.19 8.91 7.82
C ALA A 99 -0.45 7.52 7.65
N GLU A 100 -1.36 7.37 6.67
CA GLU A 100 -1.95 6.07 6.34
C GLU A 100 -0.89 5.07 5.86
N LEU A 101 0.02 5.49 4.97
CA LEU A 101 1.17 4.66 4.55
C LEU A 101 2.06 4.24 5.71
N GLN A 102 2.34 5.14 6.67
CA GLN A 102 3.13 4.81 7.85
C GLN A 102 2.45 3.75 8.71
N GLU A 103 1.14 3.85 8.88
CA GLU A 103 0.37 2.87 9.64
C GLU A 103 0.33 1.50 8.93
N ILE A 104 0.10 1.48 7.61
CA ILE A 104 0.17 0.24 6.82
C ILE A 104 1.57 -0.38 6.92
N ALA A 105 2.64 0.41 6.81
CA ALA A 105 4.03 -0.06 6.96
C ALA A 105 4.29 -0.71 8.33
N LYS A 106 3.78 -0.12 9.42
CA LYS A 106 3.88 -0.69 10.77
C LYS A 106 3.15 -2.03 10.85
N MET A 107 1.92 -2.11 10.32
CA MET A 107 1.13 -3.34 10.33
C MET A 107 1.78 -4.46 9.51
N LEU A 108 2.30 -4.14 8.31
CA LEU A 108 3.05 -5.09 7.48
C LEU A 108 4.32 -5.57 8.18
N SER A 109 5.05 -4.68 8.85
CA SER A 109 6.24 -5.06 9.63
C SER A 109 5.87 -6.02 10.77
N GLY A 110 4.72 -5.80 11.42
CA GLY A 110 4.15 -6.72 12.41
C GLY A 110 3.85 -8.11 11.83
N LEU A 111 3.26 -8.19 10.63
CA LEU A 111 3.00 -9.46 9.93
C LEU A 111 4.30 -10.18 9.57
N ILE A 112 5.26 -9.48 8.98
CA ILE A 112 6.58 -10.03 8.59
C ILE A 112 7.28 -10.65 9.81
N ASN A 113 7.31 -9.93 10.93
CA ASN A 113 7.93 -10.39 12.17
C ASN A 113 7.14 -11.52 12.84
N GLY A 114 5.81 -11.47 12.78
CA GLY A 114 4.93 -12.52 13.32
C GLY A 114 5.09 -13.86 12.60
N VAL A 115 5.30 -13.82 11.28
CA VAL A 115 5.61 -15.02 10.47
C VAL A 115 6.97 -15.61 10.86
N GLN A 116 7.96 -14.78 11.18
CA GLN A 116 9.30 -15.24 11.62
C GLN A 116 9.26 -16.07 12.89
N LYS A 117 8.48 -15.61 13.89
CA LYS A 117 8.38 -16.27 15.20
C LYS A 117 7.67 -17.63 15.17
N ARG A 118 6.98 -17.96 14.08
CA ARG A 118 6.27 -19.24 13.89
C ARG A 118 7.06 -20.25 13.06
N ALA A 119 8.17 -19.81 12.45
CA ALA A 119 9.06 -20.65 11.66
C ALA A 119 10.26 -21.18 12.48
N VAL A 120 10.40 -20.69 13.71
CA VAL A 120 11.33 -21.16 14.76
C VAL A 120 10.50 -21.88 15.81
#